data_AF-A0A958P578-F1
#
_entry.id   AF-A0A958P578-F1
#
_cell.length_a   1.000
_cell.length_b   1.000
_cell.length_c   1.000
_cell.angle_alpha   90.00
_cell.angle_beta   90.00
_cell.angle_gamma   90.00
#
_symmetry.space_group_name_H-M   'P 1'
#
loop_
_entity.id
_entity.type
_entity.pdbx_description
1 polymer ?
#
loop_
_entity_poly.entity_id
_entity_poly.type
_entity_poly.pdbx_seq_one_letter_code
_entity_poly.pdbx_strand_id
1 'polypeptide(L)'
;MPKVFIPYYAFEWVKPLPDWGMYLVFACLLLACFGIILGLLYRLSAILFFILFTYIELIDKTNYLNHYYFISLIAFILIFLPAGKAFSIDNRIRKRSDLSKVSNFYVLLPQLQMFTLYFFAGVAKLNHDWLFEAQPLKL
;
A
#
# COMPACT_ATOMS: atom_id res chain seq x y z
N MET A 1 20.71 -14.57 -1.89
CA MET A 1 19.43 -14.18 -2.56
C MET A 1 18.82 -15.45 -3.13
N PRO A 2 17.51 -15.70 -2.98
CA PRO A 2 16.89 -16.88 -3.54
C PRO A 2 17.02 -16.84 -5.07
N LYS A 3 17.25 -18.00 -5.69
CA LYS A 3 17.58 -18.15 -7.13
C LYS A 3 16.35 -18.48 -8.00
N VAL A 4 15.16 -18.59 -7.40
CA VAL A 4 13.94 -19.01 -8.11
C VAL A 4 12.82 -18.03 -7.75
N PHE A 5 12.44 -17.20 -8.72
CA PHE A 5 11.26 -16.34 -8.64
C PHE A 5 10.09 -17.10 -9.23
N ILE A 6 8.97 -17.15 -8.52
CA ILE A 6 7.72 -17.69 -9.06
C ILE A 6 6.89 -16.48 -9.51
N PRO A 7 6.76 -16.23 -10.81
CA PRO A 7 5.97 -15.11 -11.28
C PRO A 7 4.46 -15.35 -11.08
N TYR A 8 3.67 -14.28 -11.03
CA TYR A 8 2.22 -14.40 -11.13
C TYR A 8 1.82 -14.78 -12.56
N TYR A 9 0.79 -15.62 -12.67
CA TYR A 9 0.14 -15.91 -13.94
C TYR A 9 -0.32 -14.57 -14.58
N ALA A 10 0.05 -14.33 -15.84
CA ALA A 10 -0.08 -13.07 -16.59
C ALA A 10 0.91 -11.91 -16.28
N PHE A 11 1.77 -12.02 -15.25
CA PHE A 11 2.82 -11.03 -14.94
C PHE A 11 4.25 -11.60 -15.04
N GLU A 12 4.44 -12.68 -15.79
CA GLU A 12 5.75 -13.32 -16.01
C GLU A 12 6.78 -12.42 -16.69
N TRP A 13 6.32 -11.33 -17.32
CA TRP A 13 7.17 -10.30 -17.92
C TRP A 13 7.74 -9.32 -16.88
N VAL A 14 7.20 -9.26 -15.67
CA VAL A 14 7.72 -8.43 -14.57
C VAL A 14 8.89 -9.18 -13.93
N LYS A 15 10.10 -8.72 -14.22
CA LYS A 15 11.34 -9.29 -13.68
C LYS A 15 12.05 -8.26 -12.81
N PRO A 16 12.79 -8.70 -11.77
CA PRO A 16 13.60 -7.77 -11.01
C PRO A 16 14.61 -7.08 -11.94
N LEU A 17 14.78 -5.79 -11.74
CA LEU A 17 15.85 -5.02 -12.36
C LEU A 17 17.21 -5.56 -11.87
N PRO A 18 18.32 -5.23 -12.57
CA PRO A 18 19.66 -5.49 -12.04
C PRO A 18 19.81 -4.88 -10.64
N ASP A 19 20.74 -5.41 -9.84
CA ASP A 19 20.91 -5.02 -8.42
C ASP A 19 20.89 -3.50 -8.20
N TRP A 20 21.65 -2.74 -9.00
CA TRP A 20 21.69 -1.28 -8.94
C TRP A 20 20.32 -0.61 -9.21
N GLY A 21 19.53 -1.18 -10.14
CA GLY A 21 18.21 -0.69 -10.49
C GLY A 21 17.20 -0.94 -9.37
N MET A 22 17.32 -2.07 -8.65
CA MET A 22 16.48 -2.34 -7.48
C MET A 22 16.77 -1.36 -6.34
N TYR A 23 18.05 -1.01 -6.07
CA TYR A 23 18.38 0.03 -5.10
C TYR A 23 17.74 1.39 -5.46
N LEU A 24 17.74 1.74 -6.74
CA LEU A 24 17.09 2.96 -7.22
C LEU A 24 15.58 2.93 -6.98
N VAL A 25 14.92 1.80 -7.29
CA VAL A 25 13.48 1.62 -7.02
C VAL A 25 13.16 1.84 -5.55
N PHE A 26 13.91 1.23 -4.63
CA PHE A 26 13.70 1.42 -3.20
C PHE A 26 14.00 2.85 -2.72
N ALA A 27 15.03 3.51 -3.28
CA ALA A 27 15.33 4.91 -2.98
C ALA A 27 14.19 5.84 -3.44
N CYS A 28 13.65 5.63 -4.65
CA CYS A 28 12.49 6.37 -5.15
C CYS A 28 11.23 6.11 -4.33
N LEU A 29 11.02 4.86 -3.88
CA LEU A 29 9.91 4.50 -3.01
C LEU A 29 9.99 5.24 -1.66
N LEU A 30 11.19 5.31 -1.07
CA LEU A 30 11.45 6.04 0.17
C LEU A 30 11.19 7.54 0.01
N LEU A 31 11.67 8.14 -1.09
CA LEU A 31 11.40 9.54 -1.42
C LEU A 31 9.91 9.81 -1.63
N ALA A 32 9.20 8.91 -2.31
CA ALA A 32 7.75 8.99 -2.48
C ALA A 32 7.02 8.96 -1.13
N CYS A 33 7.45 8.08 -0.21
CA CYS A 33 6.91 7.99 1.14
C CYS A 33 7.09 9.31 1.91
N PHE A 34 8.29 9.90 1.88
CA PHE A 34 8.52 11.22 2.48
C PHE A 34 7.65 12.31 1.84
N GLY A 35 7.49 12.29 0.51
CA GLY A 35 6.60 13.22 -0.18
C GLY A 35 5.14 13.11 0.28
N ILE A 36 4.65 11.90 0.50
CA ILE A 36 3.29 11.66 1.05
C ILE A 36 3.19 12.21 2.48
N ILE A 37 4.14 11.87 3.35
CA ILE A 37 4.15 12.29 4.78
C ILE A 37 4.20 13.82 4.91
N LEU A 38 5.08 14.46 4.14
CA LEU A 38 5.25 15.91 4.15
C LEU A 38 4.16 16.64 3.34
N GLY A 39 3.37 15.91 2.57
CA GLY A 39 2.39 16.45 1.63
C GLY A 39 3.01 17.22 0.45
N LEU A 40 4.30 16.99 0.16
CA LEU A 40 5.02 17.59 -0.98
C LEU A 40 4.65 16.84 -2.26
N LEU A 41 4.10 17.53 -3.26
CA LEU A 41 3.61 16.92 -4.51
C LEU A 41 2.72 15.69 -4.24
N TYR A 42 1.90 15.74 -3.19
CA TYR A 42 1.20 14.59 -2.61
C TYR A 42 0.62 13.59 -3.62
N ARG A 43 -0.12 14.07 -4.64
CA ARG A 43 -0.72 13.19 -5.65
C ARG A 43 0.33 12.45 -6.48
N LEU A 44 1.40 13.13 -6.88
CA LEU A 44 2.48 12.53 -7.63
C LEU A 44 3.23 11.51 -6.77
N SER A 45 3.50 11.85 -5.50
CA SER A 45 4.14 10.94 -4.55
C SER A 45 3.29 9.70 -4.26
N ALA A 46 1.97 9.85 -4.12
CA ALA A 46 1.04 8.73 -3.95
C ALA A 46 1.01 7.80 -5.18
N ILE A 47 0.94 8.38 -6.39
CA ILE A 47 0.97 7.62 -7.65
C ILE A 47 2.31 6.87 -7.78
N LEU A 48 3.43 7.56 -7.53
CA LEU A 48 4.75 6.97 -7.61
C LEU A 48 4.91 5.82 -6.60
N PHE A 49 4.46 6.04 -5.36
CA PHE A 49 4.48 5.01 -4.32
C PHE A 49 3.65 3.79 -4.73
N PHE A 50 2.42 3.99 -5.22
CA PHE A 50 1.56 2.90 -5.69
C PHE A 50 2.21 2.09 -6.80
N ILE A 51 2.77 2.75 -7.83
CA ILE A 51 3.39 2.06 -8.97
C ILE A 51 4.62 1.27 -8.51
N LEU A 52 5.53 1.90 -7.75
CA LEU A 52 6.76 1.25 -7.31
C LEU A 52 6.49 0.10 -6.33
N PHE A 53 5.56 0.28 -5.39
CA PHE A 53 5.22 -0.75 -4.42
C PHE A 53 4.53 -1.94 -5.10
N THR A 54 3.57 -1.69 -6.00
CA THR A 54 2.90 -2.75 -6.78
C THR A 54 3.90 -3.48 -7.68
N TYR A 55 4.87 -2.77 -8.26
CA TYR A 55 5.95 -3.40 -9.02
C TYR A 55 6.77 -4.37 -8.15
N ILE A 56 7.17 -3.96 -6.95
CA ILE A 56 7.91 -4.83 -6.01
C ILE A 56 7.07 -6.04 -5.61
N GLU A 57 5.77 -5.86 -5.37
CA GLU A 57 4.83 -6.95 -5.07
C GLU A 57 4.71 -7.97 -6.21
N LEU A 58 4.70 -7.50 -7.47
CA LEU A 58 4.54 -8.34 -8.66
C LEU A 58 5.80 -9.13 -9.05
N ILE A 59 6.99 -8.72 -8.58
CA ILE A 59 8.27 -9.38 -8.92
C ILE A 59 8.34 -10.82 -8.39
N ASP A 60 7.75 -11.11 -7.24
CA ASP A 60 7.88 -12.42 -6.62
C ASP A 60 6.62 -12.83 -5.86
N LYS A 61 5.96 -13.88 -6.35
CA LYS A 61 4.79 -14.47 -5.72
C LYS A 61 5.10 -15.10 -4.37
N THR A 62 6.36 -15.44 -4.07
CA THR A 62 6.73 -15.94 -2.73
C THR A 62 6.68 -14.85 -1.66
N ASN A 63 6.76 -13.57 -2.04
CA ASN A 63 6.50 -12.43 -1.16
C ASN A 63 5.00 -12.08 -1.07
N TYR A 64 4.11 -12.90 -1.67
CA TYR A 64 2.67 -12.72 -1.53
C TYR A 64 2.24 -12.95 -0.08
N LEU A 65 2.10 -11.86 0.64
CA LEU A 65 1.53 -11.80 1.96
C LEU A 65 0.33 -10.86 1.88
N ASN A 66 -0.76 -11.22 2.55
CA ASN A 66 -1.98 -10.40 2.62
C ASN A 66 -1.72 -8.94 3.03
N HIS A 67 -0.60 -8.68 3.73
CA HIS A 67 -0.18 -7.34 4.12
C HIS A 67 0.33 -6.48 2.96
N TYR A 68 1.06 -7.05 2.00
CA TYR A 68 1.55 -6.31 0.83
C TYR A 68 0.38 -5.92 -0.06
N TYR A 69 -0.52 -6.87 -0.31
CA TYR A 69 -1.75 -6.61 -1.04
C TYR A 69 -2.59 -5.48 -0.41
N PHE A 70 -2.70 -5.50 0.92
CA PHE A 70 -3.37 -4.42 1.65
C PHE A 70 -2.69 -3.06 1.45
N ILE A 71 -1.36 -2.99 1.51
CA ILE A 71 -0.61 -1.75 1.29
C ILE A 71 -0.83 -1.23 -0.13
N SER A 72 -0.83 -2.10 -1.16
CA SER A 72 -1.12 -1.71 -2.55
C SER A 72 -2.52 -1.10 -2.70
N LEU A 73 -3.53 -1.68 -2.05
CA LEU A 73 -4.90 -1.13 -2.04
C LEU A 73 -4.99 0.22 -1.32
N ILE A 74 -4.33 0.38 -0.17
CA ILE A 74 -4.29 1.66 0.55
C ILE A 74 -3.56 2.71 -0.28
N ALA A 75 -2.42 2.36 -0.88
CA ALA A 75 -1.65 3.24 -1.77
C ALA A 75 -2.50 3.73 -2.94
N PHE A 76 -3.31 2.85 -3.55
CA PHE A 76 -4.25 3.22 -4.60
C PHE A 76 -5.33 4.20 -4.09
N ILE A 77 -5.93 3.93 -2.92
CA ILE A 77 -6.92 4.82 -2.31
C ILE A 77 -6.32 6.22 -2.07
N LEU A 78 -5.09 6.30 -1.54
CA LEU A 78 -4.40 7.57 -1.24
C LEU A 78 -4.29 8.50 -2.46
N ILE A 79 -4.21 7.97 -3.69
CA ILE A 79 -4.17 8.79 -4.91
C ILE A 79 -5.39 9.72 -5.03
N PHE A 80 -6.55 9.22 -4.61
CA PHE A 80 -7.82 9.94 -4.73
C PHE A 80 -8.13 10.83 -3.52
N LEU A 81 -7.43 10.63 -2.40
CA LEU A 81 -7.63 11.43 -1.19
C LEU A 81 -7.08 12.85 -1.39
N PRO A 82 -7.83 13.90 -1.03
CA PRO A 82 -7.32 15.28 -1.03
C PRO A 82 -6.47 15.56 0.22
N ALA A 83 -5.73 14.58 0.75
CA ALA A 83 -4.96 14.75 2.00
C ALA A 83 -3.85 15.81 1.85
N GLY A 84 -3.29 15.98 0.65
CA GLY A 84 -2.33 17.04 0.36
C GLY A 84 -2.90 18.47 0.34
N LYS A 85 -4.19 18.68 0.61
CA LYS A 85 -4.81 20.03 0.65
C LYS A 85 -5.10 20.56 2.06
N ALA A 86 -4.81 19.76 3.09
CA ALA A 86 -4.87 20.17 4.49
C ALA A 86 -3.49 19.90 5.11
N PHE A 87 -2.88 20.90 5.75
CA PHE A 87 -1.59 20.78 6.47
C PHE A 87 -0.37 20.32 5.65
N SER A 88 -0.40 20.39 4.31
CA SER A 88 0.76 20.03 3.49
C SER A 88 1.79 21.17 3.38
N ILE A 89 3.07 20.79 3.22
CA ILE A 89 4.13 21.77 2.90
C ILE A 89 3.80 22.50 1.59
N ASP A 90 3.24 21.79 0.59
CA ASP A 90 2.76 22.39 -0.66
C ASP A 90 1.75 23.51 -0.43
N ASN A 91 0.80 23.31 0.49
CA ASN A 91 -0.19 24.33 0.80
C ASN A 91 0.44 25.55 1.48
N ARG A 92 1.38 25.30 2.41
CA ARG A 92 2.12 26.35 3.13
C ARG A 92 2.99 27.18 2.19
N ILE A 93 3.66 26.56 1.22
CA ILE A 93 4.51 27.25 0.23
C ILE A 93 3.65 28.01 -0.79
N ARG A 94 2.55 27.40 -1.29
CA ARG A 94 1.72 27.98 -2.36
C ARG A 94 0.58 28.86 -1.85
N LYS A 95 0.43 29.04 -0.53
CA LYS A 95 -0.65 29.80 0.14
C LYS A 95 -2.04 29.47 -0.41
N ARG A 96 -2.34 28.20 -0.70
CA ARG A 96 -3.68 27.84 -1.19
C ARG A 96 -4.64 27.79 0.01
N SER A 97 -5.93 27.88 -0.26
CA SER A 97 -6.95 27.78 0.78
C SER A 97 -6.88 26.39 1.42
N ASP A 98 -6.64 26.34 2.74
CA ASP A 98 -6.82 25.12 3.50
C ASP A 98 -8.28 24.66 3.37
N LEU A 99 -8.45 23.37 3.06
CA LEU A 99 -9.78 22.75 3.17
C LEU A 99 -10.10 22.58 4.64
N SER A 100 -10.83 23.54 5.20
CA SER A 100 -11.33 23.48 6.59
C SER A 100 -12.31 22.34 6.83
N LYS A 101 -12.94 21.83 5.77
CA LYS A 101 -13.82 20.66 5.79
C LYS A 101 -13.48 19.71 4.65
N VAL A 102 -13.25 18.45 5.00
CA VAL A 102 -13.11 17.34 4.05
C VAL A 102 -14.38 16.51 4.14
N SER A 103 -14.88 16.03 3.00
CA SER A 103 -16.04 15.12 2.98
C SER A 103 -15.72 13.84 3.75
N ASN A 104 -16.66 13.37 4.58
CA ASN A 104 -16.54 12.12 5.33
C ASN A 104 -16.24 10.92 4.43
N PHE A 105 -16.63 10.97 3.15
CA PHE A 105 -16.31 9.93 2.16
C PHE A 105 -14.81 9.61 2.08
N TYR A 106 -13.97 10.64 2.13
CA TYR A 106 -12.50 10.47 2.06
C TYR A 106 -11.90 9.83 3.32
N VAL A 107 -12.57 9.94 4.46
CA VAL A 107 -12.18 9.29 5.71
C VAL A 107 -12.75 7.86 5.77
N LEU A 108 -13.98 7.69 5.31
CA LEU A 108 -14.69 6.41 5.32
C LEU A 108 -14.03 5.38 4.40
N LEU A 109 -13.46 5.80 3.26
CA LEU A 109 -12.79 4.89 2.33
C LEU A 109 -11.64 4.09 2.98
N PRO A 110 -10.61 4.72 3.59
CA PRO A 110 -9.59 3.99 4.34
C PRO A 110 -10.15 3.18 5.51
N GLN A 111 -11.18 3.69 6.21
CA GLN A 111 -11.81 2.96 7.32
C GLN A 111 -12.51 1.68 6.86
N LEU A 112 -13.23 1.71 5.73
CA LEU A 112 -13.87 0.54 5.13
C LEU A 112 -12.83 -0.48 4.67
N GLN A 113 -11.70 -0.02 4.13
CA GLN A 113 -10.60 -0.90 3.75
C GLN A 113 -10.00 -1.62 4.99
N MET A 114 -9.80 -0.88 6.09
CA MET A 114 -9.36 -1.46 7.37
C MET A 114 -10.39 -2.44 7.94
N PHE A 115 -11.66 -2.05 7.95
CA PHE A 115 -12.75 -2.89 8.41
C PHE A 115 -12.80 -4.20 7.63
N THR A 116 -12.71 -4.14 6.30
CA THR A 116 -12.73 -5.33 5.43
C THR A 116 -11.61 -6.30 5.81
N LEU A 117 -10.38 -5.81 5.98
CA LEU A 117 -9.24 -6.63 6.39
C LEU A 117 -9.47 -7.32 7.74
N TYR A 118 -9.89 -6.57 8.75
CA TYR A 118 -10.13 -7.14 10.09
C TYR A 118 -11.35 -8.04 10.16
N PHE A 119 -12.42 -7.70 9.42
CA PHE A 119 -13.65 -8.48 9.36
C PHE A 119 -13.37 -9.86 8.78
N PHE A 120 -12.74 -9.94 7.60
CA PHE A 120 -12.41 -11.23 6.99
C PHE A 120 -11.34 -12.00 7.76
N ALA A 121 -10.37 -11.31 8.38
CA ALA A 121 -9.41 -11.97 9.27
C ALA A 121 -10.09 -12.58 10.50
N GLY A 122 -11.14 -11.94 11.03
CA GLY A 122 -11.98 -12.48 12.09
C GLY A 122 -12.79 -13.68 11.62
N VAL A 123 -13.50 -13.56 10.50
CA VAL A 123 -14.30 -14.64 9.91
C VAL A 123 -13.46 -15.88 9.62
N ALA A 124 -12.25 -15.73 9.09
CA ALA A 124 -11.33 -16.85 8.84
C ALA A 124 -10.93 -17.61 10.11
N LYS A 125 -11.01 -16.95 11.28
CA LYS A 125 -10.73 -17.53 12.60
C LYS A 125 -11.98 -18.04 13.31
N LEU A 126 -13.18 -17.86 12.73
CA LEU A 126 -14.43 -18.45 13.23
C LEU A 126 -14.55 -19.91 12.76
N ASN A 127 -13.55 -20.74 13.07
CA ASN A 127 -13.60 -22.18 12.87
C ASN A 127 -13.42 -22.91 14.20
N HIS A 128 -13.93 -24.14 14.27
CA HIS A 128 -13.95 -24.94 15.49
C HIS A 128 -12.53 -25.11 16.07
N ASP A 129 -11.54 -25.35 15.22
CA ASP A 129 -10.15 -25.55 15.60
C ASP A 129 -9.53 -24.30 16.26
N TRP A 130 -9.86 -23.09 15.80
CA TRP A 130 -9.45 -21.84 16.44
C TRP A 130 -10.23 -21.54 17.72
N LEU A 131 -11.53 -21.76 17.71
CA LEU A 131 -12.43 -21.37 18.80
C LEU A 131 -12.30 -22.29 20.02
N PHE A 132 -12.09 -23.58 19.80
CA PHE A 132 -12.12 -24.59 20.87
C PHE A 132 -10.79 -25.33 21.03
N GLU A 133 -10.02 -25.53 19.96
CA GLU A 133 -8.73 -26.26 20.04
C GLU A 133 -7.51 -25.33 20.13
N ALA A 134 -7.67 -24.02 19.91
CA ALA A 134 -6.59 -23.02 19.82
C ALA A 134 -5.42 -23.44 18.90
N GLN A 135 -5.68 -24.31 17.93
CA GLN A 135 -4.70 -24.84 16.99
C GLN A 135 -4.96 -24.25 15.61
N PRO A 136 -4.16 -23.26 15.17
CA PRO A 136 -4.42 -22.55 13.92
C PRO A 136 -4.13 -23.38 12.66
N LEU A 137 -3.39 -24.49 12.79
CA LEU A 137 -3.00 -25.40 11.71
C LEU A 137 -2.95 -26.83 12.25
N LYS A 138 -3.90 -27.69 11.85
CA LYS A 138 -3.67 -29.14 11.81
C LYS A 138 -2.91 -29.42 10.51
N LEU A 139 -1.65 -29.85 10.63
CA LEU A 139 -0.89 -30.48 9.56
C LEU A 139 -1.37 -31.92 9.36
#